data_AF-A0A951Q7N1-F1
#
_entry.id   AF-A0A951Q7N1-F1
#
_cell.length_a   1.000
_cell.length_b   1.000
_cell.length_c   1.000
_cell.angle_alpha   90.00
_cell.angle_beta   90.00
_cell.angle_gamma   90.00
#
_symmetry.space_group_name_H-M   'P 1'
#
loop_
_entity.id
_entity.type
_entity.pdbx_description
1 polymer ?
#
loop_
_entity_poly.entity_id
_entity_poly.type
_entity_poly.pdbx_seq_one_letter_code
_entity_poly.pdbx_strand_id
1 'polypeptide(L)'
;MTQTDPRQALSDQLAIALSNRVVEPDDKREITITFRVSTAEKLRLEQRCNGVVQSDYIRARLFDYPLPHPKLTIPEVNRQAIYELKKIGNNLNQQTRAINEAVKIGRQPLTSDVKEYLQTIKELTALLEQTHASLSQSISDEE
;
A
#
# COMPACT_ATOMS: atom_id res chain seq x y z
N MET A 1 35.28 -5.95 14.44
CA MET A 1 34.08 -5.43 15.13
C MET A 1 33.01 -5.21 14.08
N THR A 2 32.06 -6.13 13.97
CA THR A 2 31.04 -6.13 12.91
C THR A 2 29.94 -5.14 13.28
N GLN A 3 29.84 -4.06 12.52
CA GLN A 3 28.84 -3.02 12.66
C GLN A 3 27.47 -3.65 12.36
N THR A 4 26.65 -3.84 13.38
CA THR A 4 25.30 -4.41 13.25
C THR A 4 24.47 -3.52 12.31
N ASP A 5 23.84 -4.11 11.29
CA ASP A 5 23.02 -3.38 10.32
C ASP A 5 21.96 -2.53 11.08
N PRO A 6 21.88 -1.21 10.82
CA PRO A 6 20.93 -0.33 11.51
C PRO A 6 19.47 -0.79 11.38
N ARG A 7 19.12 -1.53 10.32
CA ARG A 7 17.78 -2.11 10.16
C ARG A 7 17.52 -3.25 11.12
N GLN A 8 18.53 -4.06 11.38
CA GLN A 8 18.44 -5.18 12.32
C GLN A 8 18.27 -4.65 13.75
N ALA A 9 19.05 -3.64 14.12
CA ALA A 9 18.93 -2.99 15.43
C ALA A 9 17.52 -2.39 15.66
N LEU A 10 16.94 -1.74 14.64
CA LEU A 10 15.57 -1.22 14.72
C LEU A 10 14.52 -2.33 14.82
N SER A 11 14.69 -3.41 14.05
CA SER A 11 13.79 -4.58 14.10
C SER A 11 13.80 -5.22 15.49
N ASP A 12 14.98 -5.39 16.08
CA ASP A 12 15.13 -5.99 17.40
C ASP A 12 14.53 -5.09 18.50
N GLN A 13 14.71 -3.76 18.38
CA GLN A 13 14.06 -2.78 19.27
C GLN A 13 12.53 -2.82 19.19
N LEU A 14 11.98 -2.93 17.97
CA LEU A 14 10.54 -3.03 17.78
C LEU A 14 9.99 -4.36 18.31
N ALA A 15 10.70 -5.46 18.11
CA ALA A 15 10.32 -6.77 18.64
C ALA A 15 10.23 -6.76 20.17
N ILE A 16 11.20 -6.13 20.85
CA ILE A 16 11.20 -5.96 22.31
C ILE A 16 10.06 -5.02 22.77
N ALA A 17 9.80 -3.93 22.03
CA ALA A 17 8.73 -3.00 22.37
C ALA A 17 7.33 -3.61 22.21
N LEU A 18 7.17 -4.53 21.26
CA LEU A 18 5.90 -5.19 20.94
C LEU A 18 5.68 -6.49 21.71
N SER A 19 6.73 -7.15 22.21
CA SER A 19 6.61 -8.42 22.96
C SER A 19 5.78 -8.32 24.23
N ASN A 20 5.67 -7.12 24.82
CA ASN A 20 4.91 -6.87 26.04
C ASN A 20 3.51 -6.27 25.80
N ARG A 21 3.10 -6.08 24.54
CA ARG A 21 1.75 -5.63 24.21
C ARG A 21 0.87 -6.82 23.90
N VAL A 22 0.18 -7.32 24.91
CA VAL A 22 -0.97 -8.20 24.70
C VAL A 22 -2.11 -7.33 24.18
N VAL A 23 -2.45 -7.48 22.90
CA VAL A 23 -3.68 -6.90 22.36
C VAL A 23 -4.79 -7.85 22.79
N GLU A 24 -5.46 -7.51 23.89
CA GLU A 24 -6.67 -8.23 24.30
C GLU A 24 -7.67 -8.15 23.15
N PRO A 25 -8.13 -9.28 22.60
CA PRO A 25 -9.13 -9.27 21.55
C PRO A 25 -10.42 -8.71 22.14
N ASP A 26 -11.02 -7.73 21.45
CA ASP A 26 -12.32 -7.19 21.81
C ASP A 26 -13.35 -8.33 21.92
N ASP A 27 -14.19 -8.28 22.96
CA ASP A 27 -15.30 -9.21 23.12
C ASP A 27 -16.19 -9.23 21.86
N LYS A 28 -16.70 -10.42 21.54
CA LYS A 28 -17.57 -10.60 20.39
C LYS A 28 -18.84 -9.78 20.56
N ARG A 29 -19.14 -8.94 19.56
CA ARG A 29 -20.34 -8.09 19.53
C ARG A 29 -21.55 -8.91 19.09
N GLU A 30 -22.43 -9.27 20.02
CA GLU A 30 -23.63 -10.10 19.75
C GLU A 30 -24.94 -9.30 19.73
N ILE A 31 -24.95 -8.09 20.30
CA ILE A 31 -26.14 -7.25 20.44
C ILE A 31 -26.27 -6.34 19.22
N THR A 32 -27.44 -6.33 18.59
CA THR A 32 -27.79 -5.43 17.47
C THR A 32 -28.69 -4.30 17.96
N ILE A 33 -28.34 -3.05 17.64
CA ILE A 33 -29.16 -1.86 17.92
C ILE A 33 -29.77 -1.37 16.61
N THR A 34 -31.10 -1.33 16.54
CA THR A 34 -31.85 -0.85 15.37
C THR A 34 -32.59 0.43 15.73
N PHE A 35 -32.44 1.49 14.94
CA PHE A 35 -33.16 2.74 15.09
C PHE A 35 -33.66 3.25 13.74
N ARG A 36 -34.74 4.03 13.76
CA ARG A 36 -35.30 4.65 12.54
C ARG A 36 -34.64 6.00 12.31
N VAL A 37 -34.34 6.29 11.05
CA VAL A 37 -33.75 7.56 10.60
C VAL A 37 -34.57 8.15 9.46
N SER A 38 -34.56 9.47 9.35
CA SER A 38 -35.06 10.18 8.18
C SER A 38 -34.10 10.02 6.99
N THR A 39 -34.59 10.33 5.79
CA THR A 39 -33.78 10.32 4.57
C THR A 39 -32.61 11.30 4.64
N ALA A 40 -32.83 12.49 5.23
CA ALA A 40 -31.80 13.51 5.40
C ALA A 40 -30.69 13.06 6.36
N GLU A 41 -31.04 12.36 7.45
CA GLU A 41 -30.07 11.81 8.40
C GLU A 41 -29.24 10.69 7.78
N LYS A 42 -29.88 9.81 6.99
CA LYS A 42 -29.18 8.76 6.26
C LYS A 42 -28.12 9.34 5.31
N LEU A 43 -28.48 10.36 4.53
CA LEU A 43 -27.56 10.98 3.59
C LEU A 43 -26.38 11.66 4.32
N ARG A 44 -26.64 12.37 5.42
CA ARG A 44 -25.58 12.97 6.25
C ARG A 44 -24.65 11.91 6.83
N LEU A 45 -25.18 10.76 7.23
CA LEU A 45 -24.38 9.65 7.73
C LEU A 45 -23.49 9.08 6.61
N GLU A 46 -24.04 8.84 5.42
CA GLU A 46 -23.30 8.32 4.26
C GLU A 46 -22.16 9.25 3.84
N GLN A 47 -22.40 10.57 3.77
CA GLN A 47 -21.37 11.56 3.46
C GLN A 47 -20.22 11.54 4.46
N ARG A 48 -20.53 11.38 5.76
CA ARG A 48 -19.52 11.33 6.82
C ARG A 48 -18.78 10.00 6.90
N CYS A 49 -19.36 8.94 6.34
CA CYS A 49 -18.75 7.61 6.29
C CYS A 49 -17.94 7.39 5.00
N ASN A 50 -17.62 8.42 4.22
CA ASN A 50 -16.85 8.24 3.00
C ASN A 50 -15.46 7.64 3.31
N GLY A 51 -15.19 6.43 2.79
CA GLY A 51 -13.96 5.67 3.05
C GLY A 51 -13.95 4.89 4.37
N VAL A 52 -15.05 4.87 5.13
CA VAL A 52 -15.18 4.25 6.46
C VAL A 52 -16.45 3.38 6.54
N VAL A 53 -16.40 2.26 7.26
CA VAL A 53 -17.60 1.44 7.52
C VAL A 53 -18.56 2.19 8.45
N GLN A 54 -19.83 2.33 8.06
CA GLN A 54 -20.84 3.06 8.84
C GLN A 54 -20.92 2.62 10.31
N SER A 55 -20.85 1.31 10.57
CA SER A 55 -20.91 0.79 11.94
C SER A 55 -19.68 1.15 12.78
N ASP A 56 -18.49 1.24 12.17
CA ASP A 56 -17.27 1.71 12.84
C ASP A 56 -17.38 3.22 13.13
N TYR A 57 -17.91 3.99 12.18
CA TYR A 57 -18.13 5.43 12.36
C TYR A 57 -19.11 5.71 13.51
N ILE A 58 -20.25 5.02 13.54
CA ILE A 58 -21.25 5.18 14.62
C ILE A 58 -20.63 4.80 15.97
N ARG A 59 -19.88 3.70 16.04
CA ARG A 59 -19.20 3.27 17.27
C ARG A 59 -18.18 4.29 17.75
N ALA A 60 -17.34 4.81 16.84
CA ALA A 60 -16.37 5.85 17.17
C ALA A 60 -17.02 7.13 17.70
N ARG A 61 -18.21 7.47 17.20
CA ARG A 61 -18.97 8.64 17.67
C ARG A 61 -19.74 8.41 18.98
N LEU A 62 -20.09 7.18 19.32
CA LEU A 62 -20.89 6.85 20.51
C LEU A 62 -20.07 6.39 21.72
N PHE A 63 -18.95 5.72 21.48
CA PHE A 63 -18.13 5.07 22.52
C PHE A 63 -16.71 5.65 22.62
N ASP A 64 -16.50 6.86 22.07
CA ASP A 64 -15.22 7.58 22.08
C ASP A 64 -14.02 6.78 21.53
N TYR A 65 -14.29 5.82 20.64
CA TYR A 65 -13.21 5.14 19.92
C TYR A 65 -12.55 6.11 18.93
N PRO A 66 -11.25 5.92 18.63
CA PRO A 66 -10.57 6.70 17.60
C PRO A 66 -11.34 6.61 16.28
N LEU A 67 -11.50 7.77 15.62
CA LEU A 67 -12.17 7.82 14.33
C LEU A 67 -11.41 6.93 13.33
N PRO A 68 -12.08 5.97 12.69
CA PRO A 68 -11.44 5.12 11.69
C PRO A 68 -10.87 5.97 10.57
N HIS A 69 -9.60 5.74 10.24
CA HIS A 69 -8.97 6.43 9.12
C HIS A 69 -9.64 6.00 7.81
N PRO A 70 -10.06 6.94 6.96
CA PRO A 70 -10.62 6.61 5.67
C PRO A 70 -9.58 5.82 4.90
N LYS A 71 -9.93 4.57 4.54
CA LYS A 71 -9.07 3.80 3.64
C LYS A 71 -9.12 4.51 2.30
N LEU A 72 -7.96 4.88 1.76
CA LEU A 72 -7.87 5.44 0.41
C LEU A 72 -8.59 4.50 -0.56
N THR A 73 -9.78 4.90 -1.00
CA THR A 73 -10.52 4.24 -2.07
C THR A 73 -9.83 4.63 -3.36
N ILE A 74 -8.83 3.84 -3.75
CA ILE A 74 -8.23 3.94 -5.08
C ILE A 74 -9.38 3.79 -6.09
N PRO A 75 -9.61 4.78 -6.97
CA PRO A 75 -10.64 4.71 -8.00
C PRO A 75 -10.53 3.42 -8.81
N GLU A 76 -11.66 2.82 -9.17
CA GLU A 76 -11.69 1.52 -9.84
C GLU A 76 -10.90 1.52 -11.17
N VAL A 77 -10.95 2.64 -11.90
CA VAL A 77 -10.16 2.89 -13.11
C VAL A 77 -8.65 2.75 -12.86
N ASN A 78 -8.18 3.16 -11.68
CA ASN A 78 -6.77 3.12 -11.31
C ASN A 78 -6.34 1.76 -10.74
N ARG A 79 -7.28 0.90 -10.30
CA ARG A 79 -6.95 -0.44 -9.76
C ARG A 79 -6.36 -1.35 -10.82
N GLN A 80 -6.93 -1.38 -12.02
CA GLN A 80 -6.43 -2.22 -13.10
C GLN A 80 -5.05 -1.75 -13.56
N ALA A 81 -4.87 -0.43 -13.68
CA ALA A 81 -3.57 0.16 -14.02
C ALA A 81 -2.51 -0.20 -12.97
N ILE A 82 -2.80 -0.03 -11.67
CA ILE A 82 -1.87 -0.37 -10.59
C ILE A 82 -1.54 -1.88 -10.59
N TYR A 83 -2.52 -2.74 -10.89
CA TYR A 83 -2.30 -4.18 -10.96
C TYR A 83 -1.33 -4.56 -12.09
N GLU A 84 -1.54 -4.03 -13.29
CA GLU A 84 -0.65 -4.26 -14.43
C GLU A 84 0.76 -3.68 -14.17
N LEU A 85 0.84 -2.48 -13.59
CA LEU A 85 2.11 -1.87 -13.21
C LEU A 85 2.88 -2.73 -12.19
N LYS A 86 2.19 -3.28 -11.19
CA LYS A 86 2.79 -4.19 -10.21
C LYS A 86 3.30 -5.48 -10.87
N LYS A 87 2.56 -6.02 -11.82
CA LYS A 87 2.96 -7.21 -12.59
C LYS A 87 4.23 -6.94 -13.41
N ILE A 88 4.30 -5.78 -14.07
CA ILE A 88 5.48 -5.35 -14.82
C ILE A 88 6.68 -5.17 -13.89
N GLY A 89 6.52 -4.48 -12.76
CA GLY A 89 7.58 -4.28 -11.77
C GLY A 89 8.12 -5.60 -11.20
N ASN A 90 7.25 -6.56 -10.92
CA ASN A 90 7.65 -7.90 -10.47
C ASN A 90 8.46 -8.65 -11.53
N ASN A 91 8.08 -8.55 -12.80
CA ASN A 91 8.80 -9.19 -13.90
C ASN A 91 10.19 -8.55 -14.10
N LEU A 92 10.30 -7.23 -14.00
CA LEU A 92 11.58 -6.52 -14.06
C LEU A 92 12.51 -6.91 -12.91
N ASN A 93 11.98 -7.03 -11.69
CA ASN A 93 12.77 -7.43 -10.53
C ASN A 93 13.29 -8.87 -10.66
N GLN A 94 12.48 -9.78 -11.22
CA GLN A 94 12.90 -11.15 -11.52
C GLN A 94 14.00 -11.19 -12.59
N GLN A 95 13.84 -10.44 -13.68
CA GLN A 95 14.87 -10.36 -14.72
C GLN A 95 16.18 -9.77 -14.18
N THR A 96 16.09 -8.71 -13.37
CA THR A 96 17.26 -8.08 -12.73
C THR A 96 17.99 -9.07 -11.81
N ARG A 97 17.27 -9.87 -11.03
CA ARG A 97 17.87 -10.91 -10.18
C ARG A 97 18.52 -12.00 -11.02
N ALA A 98 17.85 -12.49 -12.06
CA ALA A 98 18.39 -13.51 -12.96
C ALA A 98 19.67 -13.03 -13.67
N ILE A 99 19.71 -11.77 -14.11
CA ILE A 99 20.91 -11.15 -14.69
C ILE A 99 22.02 -11.06 -13.65
N ASN A 100 21.74 -10.58 -12.44
CA ASN A 100 22.74 -10.46 -11.38
C ASN A 100 23.31 -11.82 -10.95
N GLU A 101 22.49 -12.87 -10.90
CA GLU A 101 22.94 -14.24 -10.64
C GLU A 101 23.79 -14.80 -11.79
N ALA A 102 23.38 -14.57 -13.05
CA ALA A 102 24.13 -14.98 -14.23
C ALA A 102 25.52 -14.32 -14.29
N VAL A 103 25.61 -13.02 -13.98
CA VAL A 103 26.87 -12.27 -13.85
C VAL A 103 27.75 -12.85 -12.73
N LYS A 104 27.15 -13.17 -11.57
CA LYS A 104 27.88 -13.72 -10.42
C LYS A 104 28.46 -15.12 -10.66
N ILE A 105 27.80 -15.92 -11.50
CA ILE A 105 28.20 -17.29 -11.86
C ILE A 105 29.12 -17.30 -13.11
N GLY A 106 29.41 -16.13 -13.69
CA GLY A 106 30.29 -15.99 -14.86
C GLY A 106 29.68 -16.55 -16.15
N ARG A 107 28.37 -16.79 -16.16
CA ARG A 107 27.63 -17.29 -17.33
C ARG A 107 26.83 -16.15 -17.95
N GLN A 108 27.48 -15.35 -18.78
CA GLN A 108 26.87 -14.70 -19.95
C GLN A 108 27.98 -14.13 -20.85
N PRO A 109 27.79 -14.10 -22.18
CA PRO A 109 28.66 -13.32 -23.05
C PRO A 109 28.37 -11.82 -22.85
N LEU A 110 29.43 -11.01 -22.66
CA LEU A 110 29.35 -9.55 -22.69
C LEU A 110 29.23 -9.07 -24.16
N THR A 111 28.04 -9.18 -24.77
CA THR A 111 27.77 -8.53 -26.05
C THR A 111 27.09 -7.17 -25.84
N SER A 112 27.28 -6.26 -26.80
CA SER A 112 26.72 -4.90 -26.84
C SER A 112 25.22 -4.87 -26.51
N ASP A 113 24.49 -5.89 -26.95
CA ASP A 113 23.04 -6.03 -26.82
C ASP A 113 22.57 -6.09 -25.35
N VAL A 114 23.36 -6.70 -24.45
CA VAL A 114 22.98 -6.82 -23.03
C VAL A 114 23.03 -5.47 -22.30
N LYS A 115 23.95 -4.58 -22.70
CA LYS A 115 23.97 -3.21 -22.18
C LYS A 115 22.77 -2.42 -22.69
N GLU A 116 22.37 -2.65 -23.94
CA GLU A 116 21.17 -2.05 -24.53
C GLU A 116 19.92 -2.47 -23.77
N TYR A 117 19.73 -3.76 -23.46
CA TYR A 117 18.60 -4.24 -22.66
C TYR A 117 18.56 -3.64 -21.25
N LEU A 118 19.71 -3.51 -20.58
CA LEU A 118 19.77 -2.85 -19.27
C LEU A 118 19.41 -1.36 -19.36
N GLN A 119 19.79 -0.69 -20.45
CA GLN A 119 19.43 0.70 -20.72
C GLN A 119 17.91 0.82 -20.94
N THR A 120 17.32 -0.06 -21.77
CA THR A 120 15.88 -0.06 -22.03
C THR A 120 15.08 -0.33 -20.77
N ILE A 121 15.53 -1.26 -19.92
CA ILE A 121 14.89 -1.57 -18.64
C ILE A 121 14.94 -0.35 -17.71
N LYS A 122 16.06 0.37 -17.63
CA LYS A 122 16.16 1.60 -16.83
C LYS A 122 15.21 2.68 -17.33
N GLU A 123 15.14 2.90 -18.64
CA GLU A 123 14.23 3.88 -19.25
C GLU A 123 12.76 3.52 -19.00
N LEU A 124 12.41 2.23 -19.11
CA LEU A 124 11.07 1.74 -18.80
C LEU A 124 10.72 1.95 -17.32
N THR A 125 11.67 1.73 -16.42
CA THR A 125 11.47 1.92 -14.98
C THR A 125 11.25 3.39 -14.64
N ALA A 126 12.03 4.29 -15.25
CA ALA A 126 11.87 5.74 -15.09
C ALA A 126 10.52 6.24 -15.63
N LEU A 127 10.09 5.75 -16.81
CA LEU A 127 8.80 6.09 -17.39
C LEU A 127 7.64 5.62 -16.50
N LEU A 128 7.79 4.45 -15.87
CA LEU A 128 6.81 3.85 -14.96
C LEU A 128 6.71 4.64 -13.65
N GLU A 129 7.84 5.05 -13.07
CA GLU A 129 7.86 5.96 -11.91
C GLU A 129 7.22 7.32 -12.24
N GLN A 130 7.48 7.86 -13.43
CA GLN A 130 6.92 9.13 -13.87
C GLN A 130 5.39 9.04 -14.09
N THR A 131 4.91 7.96 -14.71
CA THR A 131 3.45 7.73 -14.85
C THR A 131 2.79 7.47 -13.50
N HIS A 132 3.45 6.76 -12.59
CA HIS A 132 2.95 6.58 -11.23
C HIS A 132 2.86 7.93 -10.48
N ALA A 133 3.86 8.79 -10.62
CA ALA A 133 3.85 10.13 -10.03
C ALA A 133 2.71 11.00 -10.59
N SER A 134 2.51 10.98 -11.92
CA SER A 134 1.42 11.72 -12.57
C SER A 134 0.03 11.21 -12.18
N LEU A 135 -0.14 9.90 -11.99
CA LEU A 135 -1.40 9.30 -11.51
C LEU A 135 -1.61 9.51 -10.00
N SER A 136 -0.56 9.82 -9.25
CA SER A 136 -0.59 10.09 -7.80
C SER A 136 -0.74 11.57 -7.47
N GLN A 137 -0.53 12.48 -8.42
CA GLN A 137 -0.91 13.88 -8.24
C GLN A 137 -2.43 13.99 -8.30
N SER A 138 -3.02 14.54 -7.24
CA SER A 138 -4.45 14.82 -7.15
C SER A 138 -4.89 15.59 -8.39
N ILE A 139 -5.97 15.15 -9.02
CA ILE A 139 -6.77 16.00 -9.89
C ILE A 139 -7.11 17.23 -9.05
N SER A 140 -6.41 18.34 -9.29
CA SER A 140 -6.83 19.63 -8.79
C SER A 140 -8.18 19.89 -9.44
N ASP A 141 -9.21 20.03 -8.63
CA ASP A 141 -10.52 20.49 -9.06
C ASP A 141 -10.36 21.88 -9.70
N GLU A 142 -10.24 21.92 -11.03
CA GLU A 142 -10.51 23.09 -11.85
C GLU A 142 -11.52 22.68 -12.93
N GLU A 143 -12.80 22.70 -12.56
CA GLU A 143 -13.86 23.57 -13.13
C GLU A 143 -15.22 23.27 -12.49
#